data_AF-A0A920P8E5-F1
#
_entry.id   AF-A0A920P8E5-F1
#
_cell.length_a   1.000
_cell.length_b   1.000
_cell.length_c   1.000
_cell.angle_alpha   90.00
_cell.angle_beta   90.00
_cell.angle_gamma   90.00
#
_symmetry.space_group_name_H-M   'P 1'
#
loop_
_entity.id
_entity.type
_entity.pdbx_description
1 polymer ?
#
loop_
_entity_poly.entity_id
_entity_poly.type
_entity_poly.pdbx_seq_one_letter_code
_entity_poly.pdbx_strand_id
1 'polypeptide(L)'
;MLGFLGGTGEEGKGLAFRLALAGKSVMIGSRDEARAVEAAAEVNDLLGKQVAIGANNMQTAEESDIVFVTVPYSAQAMLLGDVGQYLKSKIVIE
;
A
#
# COMPACT_ATOMS: atom_id res chain seq x y z
N MET A 1 1.70 -1.64 10.74
CA MET A 1 2.29 -1.63 9.38
C MET A 1 1.72 -0.46 8.58
N LEU A 2 2.45 0.09 7.60
CA LEU A 2 1.95 1.16 6.72
C LEU A 2 1.43 0.56 5.40
N GLY A 3 0.17 0.82 5.04
CA GLY A 3 -0.48 0.29 3.85
C GLY A 3 -0.62 1.33 2.75
N PHE A 4 -0.49 0.92 1.49
CA PHE A 4 -0.63 1.79 0.32
C PHE A 4 -1.70 1.24 -0.63
N LEU A 5 -2.91 1.78 -0.60
CA LEU A 5 -3.99 1.33 -1.50
C LEU A 5 -3.77 1.90 -2.90
N GLY A 6 -3.71 1.02 -3.90
CA GLY A 6 -3.23 1.38 -5.24
C GLY A 6 -1.75 1.73 -5.26
N GLY A 7 -0.97 1.14 -4.36
CA GLY A 7 0.43 1.47 -4.11
C GLY A 7 1.41 1.15 -5.24
N THR A 8 0.98 0.49 -6.32
CA THR A 8 1.87 0.10 -7.44
C THR A 8 2.24 1.24 -8.38
N GLY A 9 1.58 2.40 -8.27
CA GLY A 9 1.92 3.62 -9.04
C GLY A 9 3.20 4.30 -8.55
N GLU A 10 3.67 5.31 -9.27
CA GLU A 10 4.91 6.03 -8.94
C GLU A 10 4.88 6.65 -7.53
N GLU A 11 3.76 7.27 -7.16
CA GLU A 11 3.55 7.86 -5.84
C GLU A 11 3.59 6.81 -4.72
N GLY A 12 2.75 5.77 -4.84
CA GLY A 12 2.67 4.69 -3.87
C GLY A 12 4.01 3.97 -3.67
N LYS A 13 4.69 3.60 -4.76
CA LYS A 13 6.01 2.96 -4.69
C LYS A 13 7.06 3.90 -4.12
N GLY A 14 7.06 5.18 -4.51
CA GLY A 14 8.00 6.17 -4.01
C GLY A 14 7.85 6.47 -2.51
N LEU A 15 6.62 6.51 -2.01
CA LEU A 15 6.34 6.65 -0.58
C LEU A 15 6.71 5.38 0.19
N ALA A 16 6.28 4.21 -0.30
CA ALA A 16 6.59 2.91 0.30
C ALA A 16 8.11 2.71 0.42
N PHE A 17 8.86 2.99 -0.65
CA PHE A 17 10.33 2.92 -0.64
C PHE A 17 10.95 3.81 0.43
N ARG A 18 10.57 5.10 0.50
CA ARG A 18 11.16 6.05 1.47
C ARG A 18 10.83 5.69 2.91
N LEU A 19 9.61 5.23 3.17
CA LEU A 19 9.20 4.81 4.51
C LEU A 19 9.86 3.48 4.91
N ALA A 20 10.02 2.56 3.96
CA ALA A 20 10.77 1.32 4.14
C ALA A 20 12.28 1.58 4.39
N LEU A 21 12.88 2.52 3.65
CA LEU A 21 14.25 2.99 3.88
C LEU A 21 14.43 3.55 5.30
N ALA A 22 13.42 4.23 5.82
CA ALA A 22 13.37 4.72 7.20
C ALA A 22 13.07 3.62 8.25
N GLY A 23 13.04 2.34 7.86
CA GLY A 23 12.88 1.20 8.75
C GLY A 23 11.43 0.86 9.10
N LYS A 24 10.45 1.32 8.33
CA LYS A 24 9.04 0.94 8.51
C LYS A 24 8.69 -0.29 7.67
N SER A 25 7.90 -1.20 8.23
CA SER A 25 7.28 -2.27 7.43
C SER A 25 6.14 -1.70 6.60
N VAL A 26 6.13 -2.03 5.31
CA VAL A 26 5.17 -1.51 4.33
C VAL A 26 4.41 -2.64 3.64
N MET A 27 3.13 -2.39 3.34
CA MET A 27 2.30 -3.27 2.52
C MET A 27 1.78 -2.51 1.30
N ILE A 28 2.14 -2.97 0.11
CA ILE A 28 1.69 -2.38 -1.15
C ILE A 28 0.41 -3.10 -1.56
N GLY A 29 -0.67 -2.34 -1.73
CA GLY A 29 -1.99 -2.83 -2.14
C GLY A 29 -2.27 -2.58 -3.62
N SER A 30 -2.88 -3.55 -4.28
CA SER A 30 -3.34 -3.43 -5.67
C SER A 30 -4.67 -4.15 -5.90
N ARG A 31 -5.33 -3.86 -7.02
CA ARG A 31 -6.42 -4.72 -7.54
C ARG A 31 -5.88 -6.00 -8.16
N ASP A 32 -4.63 -5.98 -8.59
CA ASP A 32 -3.87 -7.11 -9.10
C ASP A 32 -2.77 -7.43 -8.08
N GLU A 33 -2.97 -8.50 -7.32
CA GLU A 33 -2.07 -8.93 -6.25
C GLU A 33 -0.66 -9.25 -6.75
N ALA A 34 -0.53 -9.83 -7.95
CA ALA A 34 0.77 -10.15 -8.52
C ALA A 34 1.61 -8.88 -8.75
N ARG A 35 0.97 -7.80 -9.25
CA ARG A 35 1.63 -6.49 -9.40
C ARG A 35 2.04 -5.87 -8.07
N ALA A 36 1.28 -6.10 -7.01
CA ALA A 36 1.66 -5.63 -5.68
C ALA A 36 2.89 -6.37 -5.14
N VAL A 37 2.93 -7.70 -5.32
CA VAL A 37 4.06 -8.54 -4.93
C VAL A 37 5.33 -8.14 -5.70
N GLU A 38 5.22 -7.90 -7.01
CA GLU A 38 6.33 -7.41 -7.84
C GLU A 38 6.84 -6.05 -7.34
N ALA A 39 5.94 -5.09 -7.09
CA ALA A 39 6.31 -3.78 -6.56
C ALA A 39 7.01 -3.86 -5.18
N ALA A 40 6.56 -4.77 -4.32
CA ALA A 40 7.19 -5.00 -3.02
C ALA A 40 8.59 -5.63 -3.17
N ALA A 41 8.75 -6.56 -4.11
CA ALA A 41 10.05 -7.14 -4.45
C ALA A 41 11.03 -6.07 -4.96
N GLU A 42 10.60 -5.18 -5.87
CA GLU A 42 11.41 -4.04 -6.34
C GLU A 42 11.91 -3.18 -5.16
N VAL A 43 11.03 -2.86 -4.20
CA VAL A 43 11.40 -2.09 -3.00
C VAL A 43 12.41 -2.85 -2.15
N ASN A 44 12.19 -4.15 -1.92
CA ASN A 44 13.08 -4.97 -1.11
C ASN A 44 14.46 -5.12 -1.76
N ASP A 45 14.53 -5.30 -3.08
CA ASP A 45 15.76 -5.43 -3.84
C ASP A 45 16.59 -4.14 -3.79
N LEU A 46 15.95 -2.97 -3.96
CA LEU A 46 16.60 -1.68 -3.84
C LEU A 46 17.16 -1.41 -2.44
N LEU A 47 16.52 -1.95 -1.39
CA LEU A 47 16.92 -1.76 0.00
C LEU A 47 17.85 -2.88 0.53
N GLY A 48 17.96 -4.01 -0.18
CA GLY A 48 18.64 -5.21 0.30
C GLY A 48 18.02 -5.80 1.57
N LYS A 49 16.72 -5.61 1.81
CA LYS A 49 16.01 -6.03 3.03
C LYS A 49 14.57 -6.43 2.71
N GLN A 50 14.03 -7.40 3.44
CA GLN A 50 12.64 -7.86 3.31
C GLN A 50 11.73 -7.08 4.27
N VAL A 51 11.32 -5.87 3.87
CA VAL A 51 10.51 -4.94 4.67
C VAL A 51 9.20 -4.51 4.00
N ALA A 52 9.08 -4.77 2.71
CA ALA A 52 7.87 -4.59 1.93
C ALA A 52 7.21 -5.95 1.61
N ILE A 53 5.89 -5.99 1.68
CA ILE A 53 5.08 -7.10 1.18
C ILE A 53 4.00 -6.58 0.25
N GLY A 54 3.59 -7.38 -0.74
CA GLY A 54 2.52 -7.05 -1.67
C GLY A 54 1.27 -7.85 -1.35
N ALA A 55 0.10 -7.21 -1.43
CA ALA A 55 -1.20 -7.85 -1.22
C ALA A 55 -2.28 -7.19 -2.09
N ASN A 56 -3.48 -7.75 -2.09
CA ASN A 56 -4.64 -7.05 -2.64
C ASN A 56 -5.06 -5.87 -1.73
N ASN A 57 -5.83 -4.93 -2.28
CA ASN A 57 -6.26 -3.72 -1.55
C ASN A 57 -7.11 -4.03 -0.30
N MET A 58 -7.93 -5.08 -0.31
CA MET A 58 -8.77 -5.43 0.85
C MET A 58 -7.89 -5.87 2.03
N GLN A 59 -6.98 -6.81 1.76
CA GLN A 59 -6.02 -7.27 2.77
C GLN A 59 -5.13 -6.13 3.26
N THR A 60 -4.69 -5.25 2.36
CA THR A 60 -3.91 -4.05 2.72
C THR A 60 -4.66 -3.13 3.66
N ALA A 61 -5.94 -2.88 3.38
CA ALA A 61 -6.80 -2.08 4.24
C ALA A 61 -7.07 -2.76 5.58
N GLU A 62 -7.15 -4.08 5.64
CA GLU A 62 -7.43 -4.86 6.85
C GLU A 62 -6.22 -4.98 7.78
N GLU A 63 -5.03 -5.23 7.25
CA GLU A 63 -3.83 -5.55 8.05
C GLU A 63 -2.97 -4.32 8.41
N SER A 64 -3.17 -3.18 7.74
CA SER A 64 -2.40 -1.95 8.01
C SER A 64 -3.03 -1.09 9.09
N ASP A 65 -2.22 -0.40 9.89
CA ASP A 65 -2.71 0.52 10.95
C ASP A 65 -2.95 1.94 10.42
N ILE A 66 -2.09 2.35 9.47
CA ILE A 66 -2.13 3.62 8.76
C ILE A 66 -2.15 3.30 7.27
N VAL A 67 -3.06 3.93 6.54
CA VAL A 67 -3.29 3.65 5.13
C VAL A 67 -3.19 4.91 4.30
N PHE A 68 -2.35 4.87 3.27
CA PHE A 68 -2.24 5.90 2.23
C PHE A 68 -3.11 5.51 1.04
N VAL A 69 -3.89 6.46 0.52
CA VAL A 69 -4.72 6.27 -0.67
C VAL A 69 -3.98 6.87 -1.86
N THR A 70 -3.26 6.04 -2.63
CA THR A 70 -2.39 6.51 -3.72
C THR A 70 -2.95 6.16 -5.10
N VAL A 71 -4.27 6.28 -5.27
CA VAL A 71 -4.96 6.11 -6.55
C VAL A 71 -5.37 7.46 -7.11
N PRO A 72 -5.55 7.59 -8.45
CA PRO A 72 -6.15 8.78 -9.03
C PRO A 72 -7.51 9.09 -8.39
N TYR A 73 -7.83 10.37 -8.24
CA TYR A 73 -9.08 10.85 -7.63
C TYR A 73 -10.33 10.15 -8.20
N SER A 74 -10.38 9.92 -9.51
CA SER A 74 -11.50 9.24 -10.19
C SER A 74 -11.75 7.80 -9.72
N ALA A 75 -10.75 7.14 -9.15
CA ALA A 75 -10.83 5.77 -8.65
C ALA A 75 -11.04 5.68 -7.12
N GLN A 76 -10.88 6.79 -6.39
CA GLN A 76 -10.94 6.79 -4.92
C GLN A 76 -12.30 6.36 -4.38
N ALA A 77 -13.40 6.91 -4.93
CA ALA A 77 -14.75 6.60 -4.44
C ALA A 77 -15.08 5.10 -4.52
N MET A 78 -14.69 4.46 -5.62
CA MET A 78 -14.87 3.01 -5.82
C MET A 78 -14.02 2.23 -4.82
N LEU A 79 -12.71 2.51 -4.75
CA LEU A 79 -11.79 1.83 -3.86
C LEU A 79 -12.22 1.94 -2.39
N LEU A 80 -12.55 3.15 -1.93
CA LEU A 80 -12.98 3.40 -0.56
C LEU A 80 -14.35 2.78 -0.26
N GLY A 81 -15.22 2.67 -1.27
CA GLY A 81 -16.46 1.90 -1.17
C GLY A 81 -16.19 0.42 -0.88
N ASP A 82 -15.22 -0.18 -1.56
CA ASP A 82 -14.87 -1.60 -1.43
C ASP A 82 -14.19 -1.92 -0.09
N VAL A 83 -13.30 -1.05 0.38
CA VAL A 83 -12.46 -1.33 1.56
C VAL A 83 -12.87 -0.58 2.83
N GLY A 84 -13.84 0.34 2.75
CA GLY A 84 -14.16 1.29 3.82
C GLY A 84 -14.49 0.66 5.17
N GLN A 85 -15.06 -0.56 5.19
CA GLN A 85 -15.32 -1.30 6.42
C GLN A 85 -14.05 -1.63 7.22
N TYR A 86 -12.93 -1.88 6.53
CA TYR A 86 -11.64 -2.21 7.13
C TYR A 86 -10.87 -0.97 7.60
N LEU A 87 -11.23 0.21 7.09
CA LEU A 87 -10.58 1.50 7.42
C LEU A 87 -11.13 2.15 8.69
N LYS A 88 -12.21 1.60 9.26
CA LYS A 88 -12.81 2.15 10.48
C LYS A 88 -11.79 2.18 11.62
N SER A 89 -11.70 3.32 12.29
CA SER A 89 -10.77 3.54 13.41
C SER A 89 -9.28 3.53 13.04
N LYS A 90 -8.95 3.59 11.73
CA LYS A 90 -7.58 3.68 11.23
C LYS A 90 -7.25 5.11 10.80
N ILE A 91 -5.97 5.44 10.74
CA ILE A 91 -5.53 6.69 10.15
C ILE A 91 -5.50 6.51 8.63
N VAL A 92 -6.27 7.33 7.93
CA VAL A 92 -6.32 7.35 6.46
C VAL A 92 -5.70 8.66 6.00
N ILE A 93 -4.75 8.58 5.06
CA ILE A 93 -4.05 9.71 4.47
C ILE A 93 -4.39 9.73 2.97
N GLU A 94 -4.93 10.86 2.53
CA GLU A 94 -5.28 11.18 1.13
C GLU A 94 -4.55 12.45 0.70
#